data_AF-A0A439DQK4-F1
#
_entry.id   AF-A0A439DQK4-F1
#
_cell.length_a   1.000
_cell.length_b   1.000
_cell.length_c   1.000
_cell.angle_alpha   90.00
_cell.angle_beta   90.00
_cell.angle_gamma   90.00
#
_symmetry.space_group_name_H-M   'P 1'
#
loop_
_entity.id
_entity.type
_entity.pdbx_description
1 polymer ?
#
loop_
_entity_poly.entity_id
_entity_poly.type
_entity_poly.pdbx_seq_one_letter_code
_entity_poly.pdbx_strand_id
1 'polypeptide(L)' 'MSVADNKRQKKQYVDPGWPAIDGEDDHAVSELAADRTGALSPFGDLEFPLPPDDLPYLHPVTVVNR' A
#
# COMPACT_ATOMS: atom_id res chain seq x y z
N MET A 1 13.44 30.16 -41.25
CA MET A 1 13.92 30.07 -39.87
C MET A 1 13.17 28.94 -39.19
N SER A 2 13.91 27.94 -38.74
CA SER A 2 13.46 26.66 -38.18
C SER A 2 12.89 26.81 -36.77
N VAL A 3 11.85 26.04 -36.41
CA VAL A 3 11.84 25.35 -35.11
C VAL A 3 11.10 24.02 -35.26
N ALA A 4 11.85 22.96 -35.01
CA ALA A 4 11.60 21.59 -35.41
C ALA A 4 10.41 20.90 -34.71
N ASP A 5 9.77 20.04 -35.50
CA ASP A 5 9.24 18.74 -35.10
C ASP A 5 10.19 18.03 -34.13
N ASN A 6 9.88 18.07 -32.84
CA ASN A 6 10.38 17.11 -31.87
C ASN A 6 9.27 16.80 -30.88
N LYS A 7 8.24 16.13 -31.40
CA LYS A 7 7.22 15.42 -30.62
C LYS A 7 7.85 14.18 -29.98
N ARG A 8 8.94 14.36 -29.23
CA ARG A 8 9.43 13.35 -28.29
C ARG A 8 8.32 13.24 -27.27
N GLN A 9 7.55 12.15 -27.35
CA GLN A 9 6.65 11.73 -26.29
C GLN A 9 7.46 11.79 -24.99
N LYS A 10 7.29 12.88 -24.24
CA LYS A 10 7.81 12.96 -22.89
C LYS A 10 7.05 11.85 -22.20
N LYS A 11 7.74 10.75 -21.84
CA LYS A 11 7.19 9.77 -20.91
C LYS A 11 6.81 10.59 -19.70
N GLN A 12 5.51 10.83 -19.56
CA GLN A 12 4.97 11.63 -18.48
C GLN A 12 5.48 10.97 -17.21
N TYR A 13 6.12 11.74 -16.34
CA TYR A 13 6.64 11.22 -15.09
C TYR A 13 5.47 10.57 -14.36
N VAL A 14 5.51 9.25 -14.24
CA VAL A 14 4.56 8.48 -13.45
C VAL A 14 5.22 8.34 -12.09
N ASP A 15 4.64 8.99 -11.08
CA ASP A 15 5.05 8.78 -9.71
C ASP A 15 4.80 7.30 -9.36
N PRO A 16 5.84 6.49 -9.09
CA PRO A 16 5.67 5.07 -8.81
C PRO A 16 4.92 4.82 -7.50
N GLY A 17 4.72 5.84 -6.66
CA GLY A 17 3.95 5.75 -5.43
C GLY A 17 2.44 5.93 -5.62
N TRP A 18 1.97 6.35 -6.80
CA TRP A 18 0.54 6.51 -7.04
C TRP A 18 -0.07 5.17 -7.49
N PRO A 19 -1.09 4.63 -6.79
CA PRO A 19 -1.73 3.39 -7.22
C PRO A 19 -2.39 3.60 -8.59
N ALA A 20 -2.26 2.58 -9.46
CA ALA A 20 -3.06 2.53 -10.67
C ALA A 20 -4.51 2.32 -10.23
N ILE A 21 -5.38 3.25 -10.61
CA ILE A 21 -6.81 3.19 -10.28
C ILE A 21 -7.53 2.44 -11.40
N ASP A 22 -8.13 1.30 -11.06
CA ASP A 22 -8.69 0.34 -12.03
C ASP A 22 -10.16 0.63 -12.37
N GLY A 23 -10.66 1.84 -12.09
CA GLY A 23 -12.04 2.23 -12.35
C GLY A 23 -12.34 3.69 -12.00
N GLU A 24 -13.54 4.15 -12.37
CA GLU A 24 -14.00 5.54 -12.15
C GLU A 24 -14.19 5.86 -10.64
N ASP A 25 -14.37 4.83 -9.82
CA ASP A 25 -14.57 4.91 -8.35
C ASP A 25 -13.33 4.52 -7.53
N ASP A 26 -12.20 4.25 -8.18
CA ASP A 26 -10.97 3.88 -7.47
C ASP A 26 -10.20 5.17 -7.14
N HIS A 27 -10.23 5.57 -5.87
CA HIS A 27 -9.59 6.78 -5.37
C HIS A 27 -8.39 6.40 -4.51
N ALA A 28 -7.27 7.09 -4.71
CA ALA A 28 -6.11 6.93 -3.85
C ALA A 28 -6.51 7.22 -2.39
N VAL A 29 -6.25 6.24 -1.51
CA VAL A 29 -6.55 6.36 -0.08
C VAL A 29 -5.80 7.57 0.47
N SER A 30 -6.54 8.56 0.94
CA SER A 30 -6.02 9.80 1.54
C SER A 30 -6.83 10.15 2.77
N GLU A 31 -6.24 10.91 3.70
CA GLU A 31 -6.95 11.39 4.91
C GLU A 31 -8.25 12.16 4.59
N LEU A 32 -8.34 12.82 3.42
CA LEU A 32 -9.54 13.54 2.98
C LEU A 32 -10.68 12.59 2.58
N ALA A 33 -10.32 11.42 2.05
CA ALA A 33 -11.26 10.42 1.56
C ALA A 33 -11.62 9.36 2.64
N ALA A 34 -11.06 9.47 3.85
CA ALA A 34 -11.30 8.55 4.95
C ALA A 34 -12.40 9.05 5.90
N ASP A 35 -13.24 8.15 6.41
CA ASP A 35 -14.32 8.47 7.35
C ASP A 35 -13.84 8.92 8.75
N ARG A 36 -12.55 8.69 9.05
CA ARG A 36 -11.93 9.02 10.34
C ARG A 36 -10.56 9.67 10.11
N THR A 37 -10.23 10.65 10.94
CA THR A 37 -8.93 11.30 10.95
C THR A 37 -7.86 10.38 11.55
N GLY A 38 -6.70 10.32 10.89
CA GLY A 38 -5.57 9.48 11.26
C GLY A 38 -5.45 8.24 10.39
N ALA A 39 -4.30 7.58 10.49
CA ALA A 39 -4.04 6.37 9.71
C ALA A 39 -5.07 5.29 10.05
N LEU A 40 -5.88 4.90 9.06
CA LEU A 40 -6.68 3.69 9.14
C LEU A 40 -5.76 2.52 9.46
N SER A 41 -6.25 1.57 10.27
CA SER A 41 -5.49 0.37 10.59
C SER A 41 -5.01 -0.28 9.28
N PRO A 42 -3.72 -0.66 9.18
CA PRO A 42 -3.23 -1.37 7.99
C PRO A 42 -3.88 -2.76 7.87
N PHE A 43 -4.54 -3.23 8.92
CA PHE A 43 -5.27 -4.50 8.96
C PHE A 43 -6.77 -4.34 8.68
N GLY A 44 -7.23 -3.14 8.31
CA GLY A 44 -8.64 -2.86 8.03
C GLY A 44 -9.52 -3.09 9.26
N ASP A 45 -10.50 -3.98 9.12
CA ASP A 45 -11.49 -4.29 10.16
C ASP A 45 -11.01 -5.27 11.24
N LEU A 46 -9.73 -5.65 11.21
CA LEU A 46 -9.17 -6.58 12.20
C LEU A 46 -9.02 -5.90 13.58
N GLU A 47 -9.73 -6.43 14.57
CA GLU A 47 -9.63 -5.97 15.97
C GLU A 47 -8.53 -6.75 16.73
N PHE A 48 -7.75 -6.02 17.52
CA PHE A 48 -6.70 -6.57 18.39
C PHE A 48 -7.10 -6.46 19.86
N PRO A 49 -6.61 -7.38 20.74
CA PRO A 49 -5.72 -8.50 20.43
C PRO A 49 -6.45 -9.69 19.79
N LEU A 50 -5.73 -10.46 18.98
CA LEU A 50 -6.24 -11.73 18.45
C LEU A 50 -6.26 -12.83 19.53
N PRO A 51 -7.18 -13.81 19.43
CA PRO A 51 -7.11 -15.03 20.22
C PRO A 51 -5.74 -15.72 20.06
N PRO A 52 -5.17 -16.30 21.13
CA PRO A 52 -3.85 -16.93 21.07
C PRO A 52 -3.72 -18.03 20.01
N ASP A 53 -4.80 -18.77 19.76
CA ASP A 53 -4.84 -19.87 18.79
C ASP A 53 -4.78 -19.39 17.32
N ASP A 54 -5.09 -18.12 17.07
CA ASP A 54 -5.05 -17.51 15.72
C ASP A 54 -3.70 -16.81 15.44
N LEU A 55 -2.82 -16.72 16.44
CA LEU A 55 -1.51 -16.10 16.27
C LEU A 55 -0.58 -17.04 15.48
N PRO A 56 0.10 -16.57 14.41
CA PRO A 56 1.11 -17.34 13.70
C PRO A 56 2.44 -17.46 14.49
N TYR A 57 2.39 -17.22 15.81
CA TYR A 57 3.56 -17.23 16.67
C TYR A 57 3.96 -18.67 17.01
N LEU A 58 5.21 -19.02 16.68
CA LEU A 58 5.83 -20.28 17.09
C LEU A 58 6.92 -19.99 18.11
N HIS A 59 6.80 -20.58 19.30
CA HIS A 59 7.84 -20.43 20.32
C HIS A 59 9.10 -21.16 19.88
N PRO A 60 10.27 -20.49 19.78
CA PRO A 60 11.50 -21.13 19.36
C PRO A 60 11.93 -22.19 20.37
N VAL A 61 12.26 -23.37 19.89
CA VAL A 61 12.80 -24.47 20.71
C VAL A 61 14.21 -24.79 20.25
N THR A 62 15.17 -24.66 21.16
CA THR A 62 16.56 -25.06 20.91
C THR A 62 16.74 -26.52 21.28
N VAL A 63 17.11 -27.36 20.31
CA VAL A 63 17.53 -28.75 20.57
C VAL A 63 19.05 -28.79 20.70
N VAL A 64 19.54 -29.12 21.89
CA VAL A 64 20.98 -29.28 22.15
C VAL A 64 21.44 -30.64 21.60
N ASN A 65 22.56 -30.65 20.88
CA ASN A 65 23.14 -31.89 20.35
C ASN A 65 23.66 -32.76 21.51
N ARG A 66 23.32 -34.05 21.53
CA ARG A 66 23.65 -34.99 22.61
C ARG A 66 24.86 -35.85 22.27
#